data_AF-A0A438WHH7-F1
#
_entry.id   AF-A0A438WHH7-F1
#
_cell.length_a   1.000
_cell.length_b   1.000
_cell.length_c   1.000
_cell.angle_alpha   90.00
_cell.angle_beta   90.00
_cell.angle_gamma   90.00
#
_symmetry.space_group_name_H-M   'P 1'
#
loop_
_entity.id
_entity.type
_entity.pdbx_description
1 polymer ?
#
loop_
_entity_poly.entity_id
_entity_poly.type
_entity_poly.pdbx_seq_one_letter_code
_entity_poly.pdbx_strand_id
1 'polypeptide(L)'
;MKPQDIEIVQSVLEITGPISPTEVYDKAKELFEKGEITNMFDYGGKTPHQSVSAPIYTALKKGEELPFLKVQEDPVLIALKGAAKEPVLNAEKISAPSVKIAHERDLHPFLTYMAINNENLKCYTKTIFHEESLKSPKGMDR
;
A
#
# COMPACT_ATOMS: atom_id res chain seq x y z
N MET A 1 22.25 0.51 4.27
CA MET A 1 22.40 0.55 2.79
C MET A 1 23.85 0.94 2.46
N LYS A 2 24.41 0.62 1.27
CA LYS A 2 25.78 1.09 0.96
C LYS A 2 25.76 2.61 0.78
N PRO A 3 26.79 3.37 1.21
CA PRO A 3 26.82 4.82 1.07
C PRO A 3 26.71 5.29 -0.39
N GLN A 4 27.37 4.57 -1.31
CA GLN A 4 27.29 4.85 -2.75
C GLN A 4 25.85 4.75 -3.28
N ASP A 5 25.09 3.75 -2.83
CA ASP A 5 23.70 3.59 -3.24
C ASP A 5 22.84 4.76 -2.74
N ILE A 6 23.14 5.30 -1.56
CA ILE A 6 22.39 6.43 -0.97
C ILE A 6 22.62 7.69 -1.80
N GLU A 7 23.86 7.95 -2.22
CA GLU A 7 24.19 9.08 -3.09
C GLU A 7 23.47 9.00 -4.44
N ILE A 8 23.44 7.81 -5.06
CA ILE A 8 22.73 7.61 -6.33
C ILE A 8 21.23 7.87 -6.16
N VAL A 9 20.60 7.30 -5.12
CA VAL A 9 19.17 7.52 -4.85
C VAL A 9 18.87 9.00 -4.59
N GLN A 10 19.76 9.70 -3.86
CA GLN A 10 19.62 11.13 -3.60
C GLN A 10 19.59 11.93 -4.90
N SER A 11 20.55 11.69 -5.81
CA SER A 11 20.62 12.37 -7.11
C SER A 11 19.39 12.09 -8.00
N VAL A 12 18.89 10.84 -8.00
CA VAL A 12 17.68 10.47 -8.77
C VAL A 12 16.46 11.23 -8.25
N LEU A 13 16.31 11.34 -6.93
CA LEU A 13 15.18 12.02 -6.29
C LEU A 13 15.25 13.54 -6.47
N GLU A 14 16.45 14.12 -6.60
CA GLU A 14 16.64 15.56 -6.84
C GLU A 14 16.11 15.97 -8.23
N ILE A 15 16.26 15.10 -9.23
CA ILE A 15 15.81 15.34 -10.60
C ILE A 15 14.34 14.94 -10.79
N THR A 16 13.96 13.76 -10.29
CA THR A 16 12.65 13.15 -10.61
C THR A 16 11.55 13.58 -9.64
N GLY A 17 11.89 13.93 -8.40
CA GLY A 17 10.93 14.13 -7.33
C GLY A 17 10.43 12.82 -6.69
N PRO A 18 9.25 12.82 -6.04
CA PRO A 18 8.75 11.66 -5.30
C PRO A 18 8.47 10.46 -6.21
N ILE A 19 9.10 9.32 -5.94
CA ILE A 19 8.96 8.10 -6.76
C ILE A 19 8.82 6.85 -5.89
N SER A 20 8.31 5.76 -6.48
CA SER A 20 8.26 4.46 -5.82
C SER A 20 9.67 3.84 -5.72
N PRO A 21 10.02 3.15 -4.60
CA PRO A 21 11.33 2.51 -4.45
C PRO A 21 11.67 1.48 -5.55
N THR A 22 10.66 0.89 -6.18
CA THR A 22 10.83 -0.12 -7.24
C THR A 22 11.26 0.52 -8.56
N GLU A 23 10.77 1.72 -8.86
CA GLU A 23 11.06 2.44 -10.11
C GLU A 23 12.38 3.22 -10.07
N VAL A 24 12.99 3.36 -8.89
CA VAL A 24 14.26 4.09 -8.71
C VAL A 24 15.36 3.57 -9.65
N TYR A 25 15.44 2.25 -9.84
CA TYR A 25 16.47 1.66 -10.71
C TYR A 25 16.27 2.03 -12.17
N ASP A 26 15.03 1.94 -12.66
CA ASP A 26 14.72 2.22 -14.07
C ASP A 26 14.94 3.72 -14.37
N LYS A 27 14.56 4.59 -13.44
CA LYS A 27 14.87 6.03 -13.53
C LYS A 27 16.36 6.33 -13.45
N ALA A 28 17.08 5.69 -12.53
CA ALA A 28 18.53 5.86 -12.47
C ALA A 28 19.19 5.47 -13.79
N LYS A 29 18.72 4.40 -14.43
CA LYS A 29 19.22 3.96 -15.73
C LYS A 29 18.93 4.99 -16.83
N GLU A 30 17.70 5.49 -16.93
CA GLU A 30 17.31 6.53 -17.89
C GLU A 30 18.17 7.81 -17.72
N LEU A 31 18.41 8.23 -16.47
CA LEU A 31 19.20 9.42 -16.17
C LEU A 31 20.70 9.22 -16.41
N PHE A 32 21.20 8.02 -16.17
CA PHE A 32 22.58 7.64 -16.48
C PHE A 32 22.83 7.64 -18.00
N GLU A 33 21.89 7.10 -18.79
CA GLU A 33 21.97 7.12 -20.26
C GLU A 33 21.92 8.56 -20.83
N LYS A 34 21.21 9.47 -20.14
CA LYS A 34 21.20 10.91 -20.48
C LYS A 34 22.45 11.67 -20.00
N GLY A 35 23.28 11.06 -19.14
CA GLY A 35 24.48 11.69 -18.58
C GLY A 35 24.21 12.67 -17.43
N GLU A 36 23.02 12.61 -16.82
CA GLU A 36 22.65 13.47 -15.68
C GLU A 36 23.19 12.94 -14.35
N ILE A 37 23.53 11.65 -14.28
CA ILE A 37 24.09 10.99 -13.10
C ILE A 37 25.44 10.37 -13.46
N THR A 38 26.45 10.54 -12.59
CA THR A 38 27.83 10.07 -12.82
C THR A 38 28.03 8.58 -12.53
N ASN A 39 27.29 8.02 -11.58
CA ASN A 39 27.46 6.66 -11.10
C ASN A 39 26.14 5.87 -11.21
N MET A 40 26.26 4.60 -11.60
CA MET A 40 25.15 3.66 -11.66
C MET A 40 25.30 2.60 -10.57
N PHE A 41 24.21 1.91 -10.23
CA PHE A 41 24.26 0.83 -9.26
C PHE A 41 25.03 -0.41 -9.78
N ASP A 42 25.84 -1.04 -8.92
CA ASP A 42 26.65 -2.24 -9.25
C ASP A 42 25.85 -3.57 -9.29
N TYR A 43 24.54 -3.52 -9.48
CA TYR A 43 23.69 -4.72 -9.42
C TYR A 43 23.57 -5.40 -10.78
N GLY A 44 24.40 -6.43 -11.04
CA GLY A 44 24.39 -7.22 -12.28
C GLY A 44 23.48 -8.46 -12.31
N GLY A 45 22.48 -8.55 -11.41
CA GLY A 45 21.62 -9.74 -11.28
C GLY A 45 20.46 -9.80 -12.29
N LYS A 46 19.63 -10.86 -12.20
CA LYS A 46 18.41 -11.01 -13.02
C LYS A 46 17.32 -9.98 -12.67
N THR A 47 17.30 -9.51 -11.42
CA THR A 47 16.29 -8.57 -10.89
C THR A 47 16.95 -7.37 -10.19
N PRO A 48 17.62 -6.47 -10.93
CA PRO A 48 18.35 -5.35 -10.34
C PRO A 48 17.43 -4.34 -9.61
N HIS A 49 16.20 -4.14 -10.07
CA HIS A 49 15.19 -3.31 -9.38
C HIS A 49 14.83 -3.85 -7.98
N GLN A 50 14.80 -5.17 -7.78
CA GLN A 50 14.59 -5.76 -6.45
C GLN A 50 15.81 -5.58 -5.55
N SER A 51 17.02 -5.72 -6.11
CA SER A 51 18.27 -5.52 -5.39
C SER A 51 18.44 -4.08 -4.88
N VAL A 52 17.90 -3.09 -5.60
CA VAL A 52 17.88 -1.68 -5.17
C VAL A 52 16.73 -1.39 -4.19
N SER A 53 15.52 -1.90 -4.46
CA SER A 53 14.35 -1.58 -3.62
C SER A 53 14.41 -2.24 -2.24
N ALA A 54 14.92 -3.47 -2.13
CA ALA A 54 15.01 -4.18 -0.85
C ALA A 54 15.81 -3.44 0.25
N PRO A 55 17.03 -2.93 0.00
CA PRO A 55 17.76 -2.14 0.99
C PRO A 55 17.06 -0.81 1.30
N ILE A 56 16.39 -0.18 0.33
CA ILE A 56 15.59 1.04 0.57
C ILE A 56 14.46 0.75 1.56
N TYR A 57 13.64 -0.28 1.33
CA TYR A 57 12.57 -0.68 2.25
C TYR A 57 13.11 -1.05 3.64
N THR A 58 14.26 -1.72 3.70
CA THR A 58 14.89 -2.10 4.96
C THR A 58 15.36 -0.87 5.74
N ALA A 59 15.97 0.09 5.06
CA ALA A 59 16.50 1.30 5.68
C ALA A 59 15.35 2.23 6.17
N LEU A 60 14.28 2.34 5.39
CA LEU A 60 13.04 3.03 5.81
C LEU A 60 12.40 2.38 7.04
N LYS A 61 12.38 1.04 7.12
CA LYS A 61 11.80 0.32 8.27
C LYS A 61 12.65 0.43 9.53
N LYS A 62 13.98 0.47 9.40
CA LYS A 62 14.90 0.61 10.52
C LYS A 62 14.96 2.03 11.08
N GLY A 63 14.51 3.03 10.32
CA GLY A 63 14.62 4.43 10.70
C GLY A 63 16.06 4.93 10.71
N GLU A 64 16.90 4.43 9.80
CA GLU A 64 18.25 4.96 9.59
C GLU A 64 18.16 6.45 9.16
N GLU A 65 19.10 7.30 9.59
CA GLU A 65 19.17 8.70 9.13
C GLU A 65 19.53 8.74 7.64
N LEU A 66 18.52 8.78 6.79
CA LEU A 66 18.64 8.86 5.33
C LEU A 66 18.28 10.26 4.84
N PRO A 67 18.84 10.70 3.69
CA PRO A 67 18.50 11.99 3.08
C PRO A 67 17.09 12.02 2.47
N PHE A 68 16.42 10.87 2.38
CA PHE A 68 15.06 10.71 1.86
C PHE A 68 14.13 10.10 2.90
N LEU A 69 12.84 10.40 2.77
CA LEU A 69 11.77 9.95 3.66
C LEU A 69 10.61 9.35 2.87
N LYS A 70 9.85 8.51 3.55
CA LYS A 70 8.59 7.98 3.03
C LYS A 70 7.51 9.05 3.12
N VAL A 71 6.91 9.40 1.98
CA VAL A 71 5.86 10.42 1.87
C VAL A 71 4.47 9.78 1.89
N GLN A 72 4.31 8.63 1.23
CA GLN A 72 3.02 7.95 1.11
C GLN A 72 3.17 6.47 1.46
N GLU A 73 2.11 5.90 2.06
CA GLU A 73 2.04 4.48 2.44
C GLU A 73 1.54 3.59 1.31
N ASP A 74 0.47 3.99 0.62
CA ASP A 74 -0.11 3.21 -0.48
C ASP A 74 -0.49 4.12 -1.67
N PRO A 75 0.18 4.01 -2.84
CA PRO A 75 1.45 3.30 -3.05
C PRO A 75 2.63 3.96 -2.31
N VAL A 76 3.66 3.17 -1.97
CA VAL A 76 4.84 3.70 -1.26
C VAL A 76 5.61 4.67 -2.15
N LEU A 77 5.71 5.94 -1.72
CA LEU A 77 6.51 6.97 -2.38
C LEU A 77 7.59 7.50 -1.44
N ILE A 78 8.78 7.74 -1.98
CA ILE A 78 9.93 8.32 -1.28
C ILE A 78 10.30 9.67 -1.89
N ALA A 79 10.71 10.64 -1.06
CA ALA A 79 11.15 11.96 -1.49
C ALA A 79 12.31 12.48 -0.63
N LEU A 80 13.06 13.46 -1.13
CA LEU A 80 14.11 14.14 -0.36
C LEU A 80 13.52 14.94 0.82
N LYS A 81 14.23 14.91 1.96
CA LYS A 81 13.81 15.59 3.20
C LYS A 81 13.66 17.11 3.05
N GLY A 82 14.43 17.73 2.15
CA GLY A 82 14.34 19.18 1.87
C GLY A 82 13.31 19.56 0.81
N ALA A 83 12.90 18.63 -0.05
CA ALA A 83 11.91 18.87 -1.12
C ALA A 83 10.48 18.56 -0.68
N ALA A 84 10.32 17.79 0.40
CA ALA A 84 9.04 17.57 1.05
C ALA A 84 8.60 18.88 1.75
N LYS A 85 7.97 19.79 1.00
CA LYS A 85 7.06 20.78 1.57
C LYS A 85 6.03 19.98 2.36
N GLU A 86 6.24 19.94 3.67
CA GLU A 86 5.41 19.31 4.70
C GLU A 86 4.62 18.10 4.19
N PRO A 87 5.09 16.86 4.41
CA PRO A 87 4.16 15.76 4.34
C PRO A 87 3.20 16.00 5.50
N VAL A 88 2.05 16.62 5.21
CA VAL A 88 0.86 16.52 6.03
C VAL A 88 0.76 15.03 6.28
N LEU A 89 1.12 14.66 7.50
CA LEU A 89 0.99 13.33 8.03
C LEU A 89 -0.48 12.99 7.83
N ASN A 90 -0.78 12.33 6.71
CA ASN A 90 -1.96 11.50 6.58
C ASN A 90 -1.66 10.28 7.45
N ALA A 91 -1.58 10.55 8.76
CA ALA A 91 -1.85 9.64 9.85
C ALA A 91 -3.36 9.37 9.95
N GLU A 92 -4.10 9.48 8.85
CA GLU A 92 -5.18 8.53 8.61
C GLU A 92 -4.52 7.18 8.40
N LYS A 93 -4.17 6.54 9.53
CA LYS A 93 -4.44 5.12 9.67
C LYS A 93 -5.80 4.95 9.02
N ILE A 94 -5.84 4.35 7.84
CA ILE A 94 -7.02 3.63 7.39
C ILE A 94 -7.10 2.47 8.38
N SER A 95 -7.53 2.77 9.61
CA SER A 95 -8.26 1.84 10.42
C SER A 95 -9.35 1.44 9.46
N ALA A 96 -9.25 0.22 8.91
CA ALA A 96 -10.37 -0.43 8.25
C ALA A 96 -11.61 0.02 9.02
N PRO A 97 -12.63 0.61 8.37
CA PRO A 97 -13.75 1.13 9.10
C PRO A 97 -14.20 -0.02 9.99
N SER A 98 -14.00 0.09 11.30
CA SER A 98 -14.61 -0.82 12.25
C SER A 98 -16.07 -0.41 12.33
N VAL A 99 -16.71 -0.24 11.17
CA VAL A 99 -18.13 -0.33 11.01
C VAL A 99 -18.38 -1.74 11.45
N LYS A 100 -18.71 -1.87 12.74
CA LYS A 100 -19.33 -3.06 13.29
C LYS A 100 -20.37 -3.43 12.25
N ILE A 101 -20.14 -4.55 11.55
CA ILE A 101 -21.03 -5.01 10.49
C ILE A 101 -22.41 -4.97 11.13
N ALA A 102 -23.24 -4.02 10.64
CA ALA A 102 -24.60 -3.89 11.09
C ALA A 102 -25.26 -5.27 10.89
N HIS A 103 -26.21 -5.62 11.77
CA HIS A 103 -26.86 -6.93 11.74
C HIS A 103 -27.11 -7.40 10.30
N GLU A 104 -26.92 -8.69 9.98
CA GLU A 104 -27.10 -9.19 8.61
C GLU A 104 -28.44 -8.76 7.99
N ARG A 105 -29.46 -8.58 8.84
CA ARG A 105 -30.76 -8.03 8.48
C ARG A 105 -30.71 -6.62 7.87
N ASP A 106 -29.82 -5.76 8.33
CA ASP A 106 -29.66 -4.38 7.86
C ASP A 106 -28.99 -4.33 6.47
N LEU A 107 -28.14 -5.33 6.15
CA LEU A 107 -27.54 -5.51 4.83
C LEU A 107 -28.48 -6.19 3.83
N HIS A 108 -29.46 -6.95 4.31
CA HIS A 108 -30.36 -7.74 3.47
C HIS A 108 -31.11 -6.92 2.41
N PRO A 109 -31.71 -5.74 2.71
CA PRO A 109 -32.40 -4.93 1.69
C PRO A 109 -31.49 -4.52 0.52
N PHE A 110 -30.23 -4.19 0.79
CA PHE A 110 -29.26 -3.82 -0.25
C PHE A 110 -28.92 -5.02 -1.13
N LEU A 111 -28.72 -6.19 -0.52
CA LEU A 111 -28.47 -7.43 -1.25
C LEU A 111 -29.68 -7.82 -2.11
N THR A 112 -30.90 -7.74 -1.56
CA THR A 112 -32.14 -8.00 -2.30
C THR A 112 -32.29 -7.09 -3.50
N TYR A 113 -32.04 -5.79 -3.34
CA TYR A 113 -32.09 -4.82 -4.42
C TYR A 113 -31.11 -5.18 -5.54
N MET A 114 -29.87 -5.54 -5.18
CA MET A 114 -28.86 -5.93 -6.16
C MET A 114 -29.22 -7.25 -6.87
N ALA A 115 -29.75 -8.23 -6.14
CA ALA A 115 -30.14 -9.54 -6.69
C ALA A 115 -31.32 -9.46 -7.68
N ILE A 116 -32.30 -8.60 -7.40
CA ILE A 116 -33.46 -8.38 -8.28
C ILE A 116 -33.05 -7.62 -9.55
N ASN A 117 -32.22 -6.58 -9.40
CA ASN A 117 -31.86 -5.68 -10.50
C ASN A 117 -30.70 -6.19 -11.36
N ASN A 118 -30.01 -7.26 -10.96
CA ASN A 118 -28.98 -7.88 -11.78
C ASN A 118 -29.61 -8.76 -12.87
N GLU A 119 -29.34 -8.45 -14.13
CA GLU A 119 -29.89 -9.17 -15.29
C GLU A 119 -29.57 -10.67 -15.30
N ASN A 120 -28.44 -11.07 -14.71
CA ASN A 120 -27.99 -12.45 -14.66
C ASN A 120 -28.64 -13.25 -13.53
N LEU A 121 -29.05 -12.57 -12.45
CA LEU A 121 -29.52 -13.24 -11.23
C LEU A 121 -31.06 -13.27 -11.15
N LYS A 122 -31.71 -12.11 -11.38
CA LYS A 122 -33.18 -11.91 -11.39
C LYS A 122 -33.93 -12.74 -10.34
N CYS A 123 -33.40 -12.81 -9.12
CA CYS A 123 -33.93 -13.68 -8.08
C CYS A 123 -34.45 -12.89 -6.88
N TYR A 124 -35.51 -13.43 -6.27
CA TYR A 124 -36.09 -12.88 -5.05
C TYR A 124 -35.49 -13.57 -3.84
N THR A 125 -34.95 -12.80 -2.91
CA THR A 125 -34.42 -13.30 -1.64
C THR A 125 -35.53 -13.36 -0.59
N LYS A 126 -35.58 -14.43 0.20
CA LYS A 126 -36.50 -14.54 1.34
C LYS A 126 -36.03 -13.63 2.48
N THR A 127 -36.96 -13.00 3.18
CA THR A 127 -36.65 -12.18 4.36
C THR A 127 -35.94 -13.01 5.41
N ILE A 128 -34.80 -12.53 5.89
CA ILE A 128 -34.08 -13.13 7.01
C ILE A 128 -34.49 -12.45 8.32
N PHE A 129 -34.80 -13.27 9.32
CA PHE A 129 -34.91 -12.82 10.71
C PHE A 129 -33.63 -13.24 11.41
N HIS A 130 -32.88 -12.25 11.91
CA HIS A 130 -31.73 -12.52 12.78
C HIS A 130 -32.29 -12.70 14.21
N GLU A 131 -33.00 -13.79 14.42
CA GLU A 131 -33.38 -14.23 15.76
C GLU A 131 -32.17 -14.97 16.33
N GLU A 132 -31.67 -14.52 17.48
CA GLU A 132 -30.71 -15.32 18.23
C GLU A 132 -31.35 -16.67 18.51
N SER A 133 -30.73 -17.75 18.02
CA SER A 133 -31.20 -19.10 18.31
C SER A 133 -31.33 -19.25 19.83
N LEU A 134 -32.51 -19.67 20.29
CA LEU A 134 -32.72 -20.09 21.68
C LEU A 134 -31.85 -21.32 21.94
N LYS A 135 -30.58 -21.08 22.26
CA LYS A 135 -29.64 -22.14 22.60
C LYS A 135 -30.16 -22.78 23.88
N SER A 136 -30.58 -24.03 23.79
CA SER A 136 -30.79 -24.83 24.99
C SER A 136 -29.45 -24.91 25.75
N PRO A 137 -29.48 -24.90 27.09
CA PRO A 137 -28.26 -25.07 27.88
C PRO A 137 -27.55 -26.35 27.44
N LYS A 138 -26.23 -26.23 27.23
CA LYS A 138 -25.37 -27.28 26.71
C LYS A 138 -25.46 -28.51 27.63
N GLY A 139 -25.94 -29.63 27.10
CA GLY A 139 -26.06 -30.90 27.84
C GLY A 139 -27.48 -31.38 28.14
N MET A 140 -28.53 -30.69 27.67
CA MET A 140 -29.87 -31.29 27.60
C MET A 140 -29.99 -32.17 26.35
N ASP A 141 -29.99 -33.49 26.55
CA ASP A 141 -30.45 -34.44 25.53
C ASP A 141 -31.98 -34.39 25.48
N ARG A 142 -32.55 -34.44 24.27
CA ARG A 142 -33.98 -34.18 24.02
C ARG A 142 -34.76 -35.48 23.86
#